data_AF-A0A1B6J747-F1
#
_entry.id   AF-A0A1B6J747-F1
#
_cell.length_a   1.000
_cell.length_b   1.000
_cell.length_c   1.000
_cell.angle_alpha   90.00
_cell.angle_beta   90.00
_cell.angle_gamma   90.00
#
_symmetry.space_group_name_H-M   'P 1'
#
loop_
_entity.id
_entity.type
_entity.pdbx_description
1 polymer ?
#
loop_
_entity_poly.entity_id
_entity_poly.type
_entity_poly.pdbx_seq_one_letter_code
_entity_poly.pdbx_strand_id
1 'polypeptide(L)'
;MPKKIGFNVIYASGEEDKYKACELDRHGPSIRGWQSAKDCSYPQEIVLRLHSTAILHQIQILAHQYLISERIDLFVGPEDYADDIADEEATKLPFEYLGYITLSDNQSTEFKSRELKSITVPPFSPTSYVKLRLYQ
;
A
#
# COMPACT_ATOMS: atom_id res chain seq x y z
N MET A 1 18.04 14.41 -3.04
CA MET A 1 16.59 14.70 -2.95
C MET A 1 15.83 13.42 -3.18
N PRO A 2 14.84 13.08 -2.33
CA PRO A 2 13.96 11.93 -2.57
C PRO A 2 13.25 12.08 -3.92
N LYS A 3 13.16 10.99 -4.68
CA LYS A 3 12.43 10.93 -5.95
C LYS A 3 11.23 10.01 -5.79
N LYS A 4 10.12 10.35 -6.46
CA LYS A 4 8.97 9.45 -6.54
C LYS A 4 9.39 8.20 -7.31
N ILE A 5 9.11 7.04 -6.73
CA ILE A 5 9.33 5.74 -7.35
C ILE A 5 7.99 5.18 -7.84
N GLY A 6 8.00 4.54 -9.01
CA GLY A 6 6.85 3.78 -9.49
C GLY A 6 6.81 2.40 -8.83
N PHE A 7 5.64 1.79 -8.78
CA PHE A 7 5.45 0.44 -8.28
C PHE A 7 4.30 -0.24 -9.02
N ASN A 8 4.26 -1.57 -8.93
CA ASN A 8 3.12 -2.38 -9.33
C ASN A 8 2.62 -3.17 -8.12
N VAL A 9 1.32 -3.38 -8.05
CA VAL A 9 0.75 -4.37 -7.15
C VAL A 9 1.00 -5.76 -7.72
N ILE A 10 1.66 -6.62 -6.93
CA ILE A 10 1.96 -8.00 -7.30
C ILE A 10 1.15 -9.02 -6.49
N TYR A 11 0.41 -8.56 -5.48
CA TYR A 11 -0.52 -9.39 -4.71
C TYR A 11 -1.51 -8.52 -3.96
N ALA A 12 -2.76 -9.00 -3.85
CA ALA A 12 -3.75 -8.49 -2.91
C ALA A 12 -4.57 -9.66 -2.34
N SER A 13 -4.85 -9.65 -1.03
CA SER A 13 -5.64 -10.72 -0.38
C SER A 13 -7.11 -10.77 -0.81
N GLY A 14 -7.60 -9.67 -1.39
CA GLY A 14 -8.97 -9.54 -1.85
C GLY A 14 -9.18 -8.22 -2.58
N GLU A 15 -10.16 -8.19 -3.46
CA GLU A 15 -10.50 -7.01 -4.25
C GLU A 15 -11.94 -7.08 -4.76
N GLU A 16 -12.58 -5.93 -4.88
CA GLU A 16 -13.87 -5.80 -5.57
C GLU A 16 -13.68 -5.73 -7.09
N ASP A 17 -14.64 -6.27 -7.85
CA ASP A 17 -14.56 -6.33 -9.32
C ASP A 17 -14.34 -4.98 -10.01
N LYS A 18 -14.87 -3.90 -9.42
CA LYS A 18 -14.76 -2.54 -9.97
C LYS A 18 -13.56 -1.75 -9.45
N TYR A 19 -12.87 -2.26 -8.43
CA TYR A 19 -11.83 -1.58 -7.65
C TYR A 19 -10.64 -2.52 -7.44
N LYS A 20 -10.09 -2.97 -8.56
CA LYS A 20 -8.99 -3.93 -8.64
C LYS A 20 -7.69 -3.35 -8.11
N ALA A 21 -6.82 -4.21 -7.56
CA ALA A 21 -5.58 -3.75 -6.95
C ALA A 21 -4.63 -3.08 -7.95
N CYS A 22 -4.64 -3.54 -9.21
CA CYS A 22 -3.87 -2.96 -10.31
C CYS A 22 -4.23 -1.48 -10.63
N GLU A 23 -5.37 -0.97 -10.16
CA GLU A 23 -5.68 0.46 -10.27
C GLU A 23 -4.67 1.32 -9.48
N LEU A 24 -3.99 0.77 -8.47
CA LEU A 24 -2.95 1.48 -7.71
C LEU A 24 -1.66 1.72 -8.51
N ASP A 25 -1.40 0.95 -9.57
CA ASP A 25 -0.19 1.08 -10.40
C ASP A 25 -0.11 2.43 -11.13
N ARG A 26 -1.26 3.09 -11.28
CA ARG A 26 -1.39 4.37 -11.99
C ARG A 26 -1.94 5.41 -11.03
N HIS A 27 -1.41 6.63 -11.12
CA HIS A 27 -1.84 7.74 -10.27
C HIS A 27 -2.48 8.81 -11.13
N GLY A 28 -3.67 9.26 -10.75
CA GLY A 28 -4.39 10.32 -11.44
C GLY A 28 -5.78 10.56 -10.88
N PRO A 29 -6.44 11.66 -11.28
CA PRO A 29 -7.76 12.03 -10.76
C PRO A 29 -8.87 11.06 -11.17
N SER A 30 -8.70 10.32 -12.27
CA SER A 30 -9.67 9.36 -12.79
C SER A 30 -9.48 7.93 -12.26
N ILE A 31 -8.42 7.68 -11.47
CA ILE A 31 -8.13 6.36 -10.93
C ILE A 31 -9.11 6.03 -9.81
N ARG A 32 -9.70 4.84 -9.89
CA ARG A 32 -10.70 4.40 -8.91
C ARG A 32 -10.05 4.00 -7.59
N GLY A 33 -8.85 3.41 -7.68
CA GLY A 33 -8.14 2.83 -6.57
C GLY A 33 -8.61 1.41 -6.27
N TRP A 34 -8.07 0.86 -5.19
CA TRP A 34 -8.38 -0.47 -4.71
C TRP A 34 -9.41 -0.43 -3.57
N GLN A 35 -10.24 -1.47 -3.52
CA GLN A 35 -11.11 -1.76 -2.39
C GLN A 35 -11.09 -3.28 -2.15
N SER A 36 -10.93 -3.71 -0.90
CA SER A 36 -11.05 -5.12 -0.53
C SER A 36 -12.45 -5.66 -0.86
N ALA A 37 -12.55 -6.97 -1.09
CA ALA A 37 -13.82 -7.63 -1.34
C ALA A 37 -14.83 -7.40 -0.19
N LYS A 38 -16.12 -7.38 -0.52
CA LYS A 38 -17.20 -7.37 0.49
C LYS A 38 -17.10 -8.61 1.39
N ASP A 39 -17.46 -8.41 2.65
CA ASP A 39 -17.47 -9.47 3.68
C ASP A 39 -16.12 -10.21 3.82
N CYS A 40 -15.01 -9.54 3.48
CA CYS A 40 -13.67 -10.07 3.65
C CYS A 40 -13.26 -10.12 5.13
N SER A 41 -12.40 -11.08 5.46
CA SER A 41 -11.77 -11.14 6.78
C SER A 41 -10.61 -10.16 6.87
N TYR A 42 -10.60 -9.31 7.90
CA TYR A 42 -9.45 -8.45 8.18
C TYR A 42 -8.38 -9.18 9.00
N PRO A 43 -7.09 -8.82 8.83
CA PRO A 43 -6.61 -7.75 7.98
C PRO A 43 -6.51 -8.14 6.49
N GLN A 44 -6.58 -7.12 5.63
CA GLN A 44 -6.34 -7.26 4.19
C GLN A 44 -4.88 -6.91 3.87
N GLU A 45 -4.28 -7.59 2.89
CA GLU A 45 -2.87 -7.43 2.53
C GLU A 45 -2.71 -7.01 1.08
N ILE A 46 -1.73 -6.13 0.83
CA ILE A 46 -1.29 -5.73 -0.52
C ILE A 46 0.23 -5.79 -0.54
N VAL A 47 0.81 -6.39 -1.58
CA VAL A 47 2.26 -6.35 -1.82
C VAL A 47 2.54 -5.53 -3.07
N LEU A 48 3.40 -4.54 -2.91
CA LEU A 48 3.89 -3.65 -3.94
C LEU A 48 5.32 -4.05 -4.32
N ARG A 49 5.60 -4.14 -5.61
CA ARG A 49 6.96 -4.21 -6.14
C ARG A 49 7.36 -2.84 -6.67
N LEU A 50 8.46 -2.30 -6.16
CA LEU A 50 9.03 -1.04 -6.63
C LEU A 50 9.69 -1.26 -7.99
N HIS A 51 9.60 -0.30 -8.92
CA HIS A 51 10.25 -0.40 -10.24
C HIS A 51 11.79 -0.41 -10.18
N SER A 52 12.35 -0.07 -9.02
CA SER A 52 13.78 -0.17 -8.74
C SER A 52 14.00 -0.33 -7.24
N THR A 53 15.06 -1.00 -6.83
CA THR A 53 15.49 -1.02 -5.43
C THR A 53 15.71 0.40 -4.90
N ALA A 54 15.19 0.68 -3.70
CA ALA A 54 15.34 1.99 -3.08
C ALA A 54 15.35 1.93 -1.55
N ILE A 55 15.99 2.93 -0.94
CA ILE A 55 15.82 3.23 0.48
C ILE A 55 14.59 4.12 0.60
N LEU A 56 13.57 3.65 1.31
CA LEU A 56 12.34 4.40 1.53
C LEU A 56 12.58 5.59 2.46
N HIS A 57 12.14 6.77 2.02
CA HIS A 57 12.24 8.01 2.81
C HIS A 57 10.88 8.53 3.23
N GLN A 58 9.85 8.29 2.42
CA GLN A 58 8.50 8.77 2.66
C GLN A 58 7.50 7.83 1.99
N ILE A 59 6.41 7.55 2.70
CA ILE A 59 5.22 6.89 2.15
C ILE A 59 4.08 7.90 2.16
N GLN A 60 3.31 7.91 1.08
CA GLN A 60 2.12 8.74 0.94
C GLN A 60 0.93 7.84 0.60
N ILE A 61 -0.13 7.92 1.41
CA ILE A 61 -1.35 7.13 1.27
C ILE A 61 -2.53 8.08 1.05
N LEU A 62 -3.33 7.79 0.03
CA LEU A 62 -4.59 8.50 -0.23
C LEU A 62 -5.75 7.54 0.02
N ALA A 63 -6.48 7.73 1.12
CA ALA A 63 -7.65 6.92 1.47
C ALA A 63 -8.95 7.56 0.96
N HIS A 64 -9.91 6.72 0.59
CA HIS A 64 -11.25 7.17 0.23
C HIS A 64 -11.96 7.75 1.45
N GLN A 65 -12.74 8.82 1.27
CA GLN A 65 -13.35 9.59 2.36
C GLN A 65 -14.28 8.81 3.32
N TYR A 66 -14.77 7.63 2.90
CA TYR A 66 -15.63 6.75 3.69
C TYR A 66 -15.07 5.34 3.91
N LEU A 67 -13.96 4.99 3.26
CA LEU A 67 -13.34 3.66 3.33
C LEU A 67 -11.92 3.85 3.84
N ILE A 68 -11.84 4.28 5.10
CA ILE A 68 -10.59 4.64 5.77
C ILE A 68 -10.26 3.49 6.71
N SER A 69 -9.08 2.92 6.53
CA SER A 69 -8.55 1.90 7.41
C SER A 69 -8.15 2.52 8.75
N GLU A 70 -8.58 1.93 9.89
CA GLU A 70 -8.18 2.41 11.23
C GLU A 70 -6.66 2.38 11.41
N ARG A 71 -6.00 1.38 10.80
CA ARG A 71 -4.55 1.18 10.89
C ARG A 71 -4.03 0.48 9.64
N ILE A 72 -2.88 0.95 9.14
CA ILE A 72 -2.13 0.30 8.06
C ILE A 72 -0.74 -0.05 8.61
N ASP A 73 -0.47 -1.34 8.79
CA ASP A 73 0.87 -1.82 9.08
C ASP A 73 1.72 -1.79 7.81
N LEU A 74 2.96 -1.35 7.96
CA LEU A 74 3.97 -1.25 6.91
C LEU A 74 5.06 -2.29 7.13
N PHE A 75 5.39 -3.00 6.06
CA PHE A 75 6.51 -3.92 6.03
C PHE A 75 7.37 -3.67 4.79
N VAL A 76 8.66 -3.93 4.91
CA VAL A 76 9.65 -3.82 3.85
C VAL A 76 10.21 -5.19 3.54
N GLY A 77 10.31 -5.52 2.26
CA GLY A 77 10.80 -6.82 1.80
C GLY A 77 12.29 -6.80 1.44
N PRO A 78 12.78 -7.89 0.82
CA PRO A 78 14.18 -8.00 0.43
C PRO A 78 14.58 -6.99 -0.66
N GLU A 79 15.89 -6.84 -0.81
CA GLU A 79 16.52 -6.04 -1.87
C GLU A 79 16.40 -6.73 -3.24
N ASP A 80 16.51 -8.06 -3.26
CA ASP A 80 16.58 -8.87 -4.48
C ASP A 80 15.34 -8.69 -5.35
N TYR A 81 15.51 -8.03 -6.49
CA TYR A 81 14.42 -7.73 -7.41
C TYR A 81 14.15 -8.92 -8.34
N ALA A 82 12.91 -9.43 -8.33
CA ALA A 82 12.42 -10.45 -9.24
C ALA A 82 11.30 -9.93 -10.16
N ASP A 83 11.52 -10.04 -11.48
CA ASP A 83 10.60 -9.56 -12.52
C ASP A 83 9.32 -10.41 -12.63
N ASP A 84 9.41 -11.71 -12.37
CA ASP A 84 8.29 -12.63 -12.45
C ASP A 84 8.17 -13.40 -11.13
N ILE A 85 7.42 -12.83 -10.19
CA ILE A 85 7.11 -13.47 -8.91
C ILE A 85 5.63 -13.85 -8.90
N ALA A 86 5.32 -15.11 -8.59
CA ALA A 86 3.93 -15.54 -8.45
C ALA A 86 3.34 -14.99 -7.13
N ASP A 87 2.02 -14.77 -7.09
CA ASP A 87 1.28 -14.29 -5.92
C ASP A 87 1.61 -15.08 -4.64
N GLU A 88 1.66 -16.42 -4.73
CA GLU A 88 2.00 -17.29 -3.60
C GLU A 88 3.44 -17.12 -3.10
N GLU A 89 4.35 -16.70 -3.96
CA GLU A 89 5.75 -16.43 -3.61
C GLU A 89 5.91 -15.02 -3.05
N ALA A 90 5.16 -14.06 -3.61
CA ALA A 90 5.15 -12.67 -3.16
C ALA A 90 4.79 -12.55 -1.67
N THR A 91 3.84 -13.36 -1.18
CA THR A 91 3.45 -13.38 0.24
C THR A 91 4.48 -14.04 1.16
N LYS A 92 5.34 -14.91 0.62
CA LYS A 92 6.36 -15.66 1.36
C LYS A 92 7.71 -14.93 1.45
N LEU A 93 7.86 -13.80 0.77
CA LEU A 93 9.05 -12.96 0.88
C LEU A 93 9.33 -12.58 2.35
N PRO A 94 10.61 -12.49 2.76
CA PRO A 94 10.98 -12.14 4.13
C PRO A 94 10.71 -10.66 4.41
N PHE A 95 9.47 -10.35 4.81
CA PHE A 95 9.05 -8.99 5.17
C PHE A 95 9.40 -8.65 6.62
N GLU A 96 10.04 -7.50 6.82
CA GLU A 96 10.33 -6.93 8.13
C GLU A 96 9.33 -5.82 8.46
N TYR A 97 8.82 -5.82 9.70
CA TYR A 97 7.89 -4.81 10.15
C TYR A 97 8.59 -3.47 10.38
N LEU A 98 8.13 -2.44 9.67
CA LEU A 98 8.69 -1.10 9.74
C LEU A 98 7.94 -0.21 10.74
N GLY A 99 6.62 -0.39 10.86
CA GLY A 99 5.77 0.46 11.68
C GLY A 99 4.33 0.46 11.19
N TYR A 100 3.54 1.43 11.64
CA TYR A 100 2.14 1.57 11.25
C TYR A 100 1.76 3.02 10.99
N ILE A 101 0.70 3.18 10.22
CA ILE A 101 0.08 4.45 9.88
C ILE A 101 -1.34 4.43 10.42
N THR A 102 -1.74 5.50 11.10
CA THR A 102 -3.15 5.79 11.38
C THR A 102 -3.61 6.94 10.51
N LEU A 103 -4.84 6.80 10.07
CA LEU A 103 -5.56 7.72 9.21
C LEU A 103 -6.63 8.45 10.06
N SER A 104 -6.96 9.67 9.69
CA SER A 104 -8.05 10.44 10.30
C SER A 104 -9.37 9.92 9.77
N ASP A 105 -10.36 9.79 10.63
CA ASP A 105 -11.72 9.35 10.24
C ASP A 105 -12.49 10.34 9.33
N ASN A 106 -11.85 11.42 8.87
CA ASN A 106 -12.40 12.51 8.06
C ASN A 106 -13.66 13.22 8.60
N GLN A 107 -14.04 13.05 9.87
CA GLN A 107 -15.17 13.76 10.48
C GLN A 107 -15.01 15.28 10.39
N SER A 108 -13.78 15.78 10.58
CA SER A 108 -13.44 17.21 10.51
C SER A 108 -13.68 17.84 9.13
N THR A 109 -13.73 17.02 8.07
CA THR A 109 -14.00 17.45 6.70
C THR A 109 -15.42 17.11 6.25
N GLU A 110 -16.27 16.67 7.17
CA GLU A 110 -17.62 16.15 6.90
C GLU A 110 -17.62 15.03 5.85
N PHE A 111 -16.53 14.24 5.80
CA PHE A 111 -16.33 13.18 4.82
C PHE A 111 -16.40 13.63 3.36
N LYS A 112 -16.10 14.90 3.07
CA LYS A 112 -16.19 15.47 1.71
C LYS A 112 -14.91 15.29 0.89
N SER A 113 -13.81 14.95 1.55
CA SER A 113 -12.48 14.91 0.94
C SER A 113 -11.79 13.60 1.25
N ARG A 114 -11.05 13.07 0.26
CA ARG A 114 -10.12 11.95 0.48
C ARG A 114 -9.06 12.37 1.49
N GLU A 115 -8.61 11.43 2.32
CA GLU A 115 -7.52 11.69 3.25
C GLU A 115 -6.18 11.41 2.58
N LEU A 116 -5.31 12.42 2.53
CA LEU A 116 -3.92 12.24 2.11
C LEU A 116 -3.00 12.29 3.33
N LYS A 117 -2.34 11.18 3.63
CA LYS A 117 -1.34 11.10 4.68
C LYS A 117 0.05 10.94 4.08
N SER A 118 1.00 11.79 4.48
CA SER A 118 2.41 11.68 4.10
C SER A 118 3.24 11.47 5.35
N ILE A 119 4.06 10.42 5.39
CA ILE A 119 4.83 10.02 6.57
C ILE A 119 6.27 9.76 6.17
N THR A 120 7.19 10.36 6.90
CA THR A 120 8.62 10.09 6.78
C THR A 120 8.93 8.72 7.35
N VAL A 121 9.66 7.93 6.56
CA VAL A 121 10.14 6.60 6.95
C VAL A 121 11.56 6.76 7.49
N PRO A 122 11.88 6.21 8.68
CA PRO A 122 13.26 6.20 9.15
C PRO A 122 14.12 5.40 8.16
N PRO A 123 15.42 5.75 8.00
CA PRO A 123 16.30 4.99 7.12
C PRO A 123 16.27 3.50 7.46
N PHE A 124 16.02 2.68 6.45
CA PHE A 124 15.98 1.21 6.54
C PHE A 124 16.87 0.60 5.45
N SER A 125 16.99 -0.72 5.41
CA SER A 125 17.67 -1.42 4.32
C SER A 125 17.04 -1.08 2.96
N PRO A 126 17.83 -1.07 1.87
CA PRO A 126 17.28 -1.01 0.52
C PRO A 126 16.27 -2.13 0.30
N THR A 127 15.17 -1.82 -0.36
CA THR A 127 14.11 -2.78 -0.61
C THR A 127 13.58 -2.65 -2.03
N SER A 128 13.11 -3.77 -2.58
CA SER A 128 12.37 -3.84 -3.84
C SER A 128 10.87 -4.07 -3.61
N TYR A 129 10.45 -4.31 -2.36
CA TYR A 129 9.06 -4.67 -2.05
C TYR A 129 8.54 -3.96 -0.80
N VAL A 130 7.27 -3.59 -0.83
CA VAL A 130 6.55 -3.05 0.33
C VAL A 130 5.28 -3.86 0.51
N LYS A 131 5.01 -4.32 1.73
CA LYS A 131 3.74 -4.93 2.08
C LYS A 131 2.96 -4.00 2.99
N LEU A 132 1.68 -3.82 2.65
CA LEU A 132 0.70 -3.11 3.44
C LEU A 132 -0.26 -4.13 4.05
N ARG A 133 -0.58 -3.98 5.32
CA ARG A 133 -1.63 -4.76 5.97
C ARG A 133 -2.64 -3.80 6.60
N LEU A 134 -3.83 -3.77 6.02
CA LEU A 134 -4.90 -2.84 6.34
C LEU A 134 -5.88 -3.51 7.29
N TYR A 135 -6.20 -2.83 8.38
CA TYR A 135 -7.21 -3.23 9.35
C TYR A 135 -8.49 -2.45 9.10
N GLN A 136 -9.62 -3.01 9.53
CA GLN A 136 -10.89 -2.30 9.51
C GLN A 136 -10.80 -1.13 10.46
#